data_AF-A0A5C8ZWS6-F1
#
_entry.id   AF-A0A5C8ZWS6-F1
#
_cell.length_a   1.000
_cell.length_b   1.000
_cell.length_c   1.000
_cell.angle_alpha   90.00
_cell.angle_beta   90.00
_cell.angle_gamma   90.00
#
_symmetry.space_group_name_H-M   'P 1'
#
loop_
_entity.id
_entity.type
_entity.pdbx_description
1 polymer ?
#
loop_
_entity_poly.entity_id
_entity_poly.type
_entity_poly.pdbx_seq_one_letter_code
_entity_poly.pdbx_strand_id
1 'polypeptide(L)'
;MGLAGLPNVTDDIVAAVKAPPPASKQHTRRSTLLHRNRIQQENNMSEKVTRRSALKGLGALGAAGLTLSGPSARAANKPVVGLDSRYGINDLDLSTPEARSSIITKVMGSIGTEDTHAFMRFHIYGYLGDRSLVPLFSMNNYLVQKWKLIEPGTSELRHYEVGYYCEFDTDNPITHWTNPVTGKTVELEQFVLGPIGRMYTPQGIIAPGIAPNPLRVNVVGNRVFVPAQSLETFPNMFTPEEFPELSSGPTIFWDSMYTFSANIEDVLNPELTSAPAEIHMQNMTSWQPFFGFGNLPGRSMVRSWGCNISGFDALEPQVRAGFEKYTPDIFETDTWNDVRFDSMDYYNKVKAERAAKAGES
;
A
#
# COMPACT_ATOMS: atom_id res chain seq x y z
N MET A 1 -0.05 68.42 -27.88
CA MET A 1 1.35 68.68 -28.24
C MET A 1 2.15 67.44 -27.90
N GLY A 2 2.75 66.81 -28.90
CA GLY A 2 3.34 65.48 -28.80
C GLY A 2 4.83 65.44 -28.52
N LEU A 3 5.37 64.22 -28.58
CA LEU A 3 6.72 63.74 -28.98
C LEU A 3 6.83 62.30 -28.42
N ALA A 4 6.64 61.21 -29.19
CA ALA A 4 7.47 60.62 -30.26
C ALA A 4 8.73 59.87 -29.75
N GLY A 5 8.83 58.57 -30.09
CA GLY A 5 10.07 57.78 -29.99
C GLY A 5 9.90 56.26 -29.86
N LEU A 6 9.63 55.55 -30.98
CA LEU A 6 9.81 54.09 -31.13
C LEU A 6 11.29 53.76 -31.45
N PRO A 7 11.73 52.48 -31.36
CA PRO A 7 11.67 51.61 -32.55
C PRO A 7 11.08 50.22 -32.32
N ASN A 8 10.38 49.74 -33.36
CA ASN A 8 9.95 48.36 -33.59
C ASN A 8 11.14 47.42 -33.82
N VAL A 9 11.04 46.17 -33.36
CA VAL A 9 11.47 44.99 -34.13
C VAL A 9 10.52 43.83 -33.81
N THR A 10 9.63 43.54 -34.76
CA THR A 10 8.96 42.25 -34.95
C THR A 10 9.91 41.28 -35.68
N ASP A 11 9.62 39.99 -35.54
CA ASP A 11 10.25 38.82 -36.21
C ASP A 11 11.31 38.07 -35.38
N ASP A 12 10.89 37.35 -34.32
CA ASP A 12 11.63 36.17 -33.83
C ASP A 12 10.84 35.21 -32.89
N ILE A 13 9.50 35.22 -32.91
CA ILE A 13 8.68 34.28 -32.10
C ILE A 13 7.67 33.54 -32.99
N VAL A 14 8.13 32.94 -34.08
CA VAL A 14 7.46 31.82 -34.76
C VAL A 14 8.51 30.95 -35.48
N ALA A 15 9.29 30.14 -34.76
CA ALA A 15 9.97 28.94 -35.31
C ALA A 15 10.77 28.18 -34.23
N ALA A 16 10.10 27.36 -33.39
CA ALA A 16 10.79 26.33 -32.61
C ALA A 16 9.86 25.15 -32.26
N VAL A 17 9.34 24.48 -33.29
CA VAL A 17 8.80 23.12 -33.19
C VAL A 17 9.34 22.32 -34.38
N LYS A 18 10.37 21.49 -34.16
CA LYS A 18 10.61 20.16 -34.78
C LYS A 18 12.06 19.66 -34.55
N ALA A 19 12.14 18.44 -33.98
CA ALA A 19 13.17 17.38 -34.09
C ALA A 19 13.87 16.97 -32.76
N PRO A 20 13.87 15.67 -32.40
CA PRO A 20 14.63 15.13 -31.26
C PRO A 20 16.09 14.80 -31.64
N PRO A 21 17.04 14.78 -30.68
CA PRO A 21 18.46 14.49 -30.95
C PRO A 21 18.78 12.98 -31.01
N PRO A 22 19.92 12.56 -31.57
CA PRO A 22 20.23 11.15 -31.87
C PRO A 22 20.76 10.34 -30.67
N ALA A 23 20.46 9.03 -30.68
CA ALA A 23 20.85 8.05 -29.66
C ALA A 23 22.35 7.64 -29.73
N SER A 24 22.99 7.46 -28.57
CA SER A 24 24.41 7.12 -28.43
C SER A 24 24.69 5.60 -28.44
N LYS A 25 25.79 5.20 -29.09
CA LYS A 25 26.21 3.80 -29.38
C LYS A 25 26.69 2.96 -28.18
N GLN A 26 26.36 3.31 -26.93
CA GLN A 26 26.85 2.59 -25.74
C GLN A 26 25.99 1.37 -25.34
N HIS A 27 24.76 1.25 -25.82
CA HIS A 27 23.85 0.19 -25.37
C HIS A 27 24.09 -1.21 -25.98
N THR A 28 24.76 -1.32 -27.14
CA THR A 28 24.83 -2.60 -27.85
C THR A 28 25.91 -3.56 -27.33
N ARG A 29 26.96 -3.06 -26.64
CA ARG A 29 28.05 -3.92 -26.10
C ARG A 29 27.72 -4.61 -24.78
N ARG A 30 26.73 -4.12 -24.02
CA ARG A 30 26.38 -4.68 -22.70
C ARG A 30 25.54 -5.96 -22.80
N SER A 31 24.76 -6.09 -23.88
CA SER A 31 23.86 -7.24 -24.12
C SER A 31 24.61 -8.55 -24.40
N THR A 32 25.72 -8.49 -25.16
CA THR A 32 26.47 -9.68 -25.58
C THR A 32 27.33 -10.30 -24.46
N LEU A 33 27.70 -9.52 -23.44
CA LEU A 33 28.49 -10.03 -22.29
C LEU A 33 27.62 -10.82 -21.29
N LEU A 34 26.36 -10.40 -21.11
CA LEU A 34 25.42 -11.03 -20.18
C LEU A 34 25.01 -12.44 -20.60
N HIS A 35 24.95 -12.71 -21.92
CA HIS A 35 24.57 -14.01 -22.43
C HIS A 35 25.65 -15.10 -22.23
N ARG A 36 26.93 -14.72 -22.23
CA ARG A 36 28.06 -15.67 -22.05
C ARG A 36 28.23 -16.13 -20.61
N ASN A 37 27.97 -15.25 -19.63
CA ASN A 37 28.11 -15.59 -18.21
C ASN A 37 27.00 -16.55 -17.72
N ARG A 38 25.84 -16.53 -18.37
CA ARG A 38 24.68 -17.37 -18.02
C ARG A 38 24.93 -18.86 -18.27
N ILE A 39 25.58 -19.21 -19.38
CA ILE A 39 25.87 -20.61 -19.75
C ILE A 39 26.95 -21.23 -18.85
N GLN A 40 27.80 -20.40 -18.23
CA GLN A 40 28.90 -20.87 -17.39
C GLN A 40 28.47 -21.13 -15.93
N GLN A 41 27.38 -20.50 -15.47
CA GLN A 41 26.81 -20.73 -14.14
C GLN A 41 25.94 -21.99 -14.06
N GLU A 42 25.29 -22.40 -15.16
CA GLU A 42 24.41 -23.58 -15.19
C GLU A 42 25.16 -24.92 -14.97
N ASN A 43 26.48 -24.97 -15.22
CA ASN A 43 27.28 -26.20 -15.07
C ASN A 43 27.83 -26.45 -13.66
N ASN A 44 27.78 -25.47 -12.74
CA ASN A 44 28.46 -25.55 -11.44
C ASN A 44 27.54 -25.87 -10.24
N MET A 45 26.23 -26.05 -10.45
CA MET A 45 25.24 -26.23 -9.37
C MET A 45 24.97 -27.70 -8.99
N SER A 46 25.64 -28.67 -9.62
CA SER A 46 25.53 -30.08 -9.26
C SER A 46 26.71 -30.52 -8.39
N GLU A 47 26.75 -30.16 -7.10
CA GLU A 47 27.36 -30.99 -6.05
C GLU A 47 27.10 -30.49 -4.61
N LYS A 48 26.41 -31.34 -3.83
CA LYS A 48 26.57 -31.67 -2.40
C LYS A 48 26.24 -30.61 -1.32
N VAL A 49 25.17 -30.90 -0.57
CA VAL A 49 25.08 -30.63 0.89
C VAL A 49 24.51 -31.85 1.60
N THR A 50 25.23 -32.34 2.63
CA THR A 50 24.79 -33.47 3.49
C THR A 50 24.75 -33.03 4.97
N ARG A 51 23.68 -33.48 5.64
CA ARG A 51 23.18 -33.31 7.03
C ARG A 51 24.18 -33.46 8.21
N ARG A 52 23.88 -32.74 9.32
CA ARG A 52 23.85 -33.15 10.78
C ARG A 52 24.01 -31.89 11.68
N SER A 53 23.44 -31.70 12.88
CA SER A 53 22.64 -32.48 13.84
C SER A 53 21.96 -31.50 14.83
N ALA A 54 20.80 -31.89 15.37
CA ALA A 54 20.12 -31.29 16.53
C ALA A 54 20.67 -31.82 17.87
N LEU A 55 20.36 -31.17 19.01
CA LEU A 55 19.66 -31.74 20.18
C LEU A 55 19.70 -30.84 21.45
N LYS A 56 18.52 -30.72 22.10
CA LYS A 56 18.18 -30.78 23.56
C LYS A 56 18.72 -29.69 24.53
N GLY A 57 18.00 -29.28 25.58
CA GLY A 57 16.82 -29.88 26.22
C GLY A 57 16.25 -29.07 27.40
N LEU A 58 15.23 -29.67 28.01
CA LEU A 58 14.27 -29.20 29.02
C LEU A 58 14.77 -29.18 30.48
N GLY A 59 14.06 -28.42 31.34
CA GLY A 59 13.91 -28.64 32.79
C GLY A 59 12.95 -27.59 33.40
N ALA A 60 11.68 -27.92 33.66
CA ALA A 60 11.08 -28.41 34.93
C ALA A 60 10.97 -27.33 36.03
N LEU A 61 9.77 -26.79 36.28
CA LEU A 61 8.78 -27.13 37.34
C LEU A 61 8.97 -26.38 38.67
N GLY A 62 7.90 -25.76 39.17
CA GLY A 62 7.81 -25.31 40.57
C GLY A 62 6.61 -24.40 40.84
N ALA A 63 5.54 -24.95 41.43
CA ALA A 63 4.37 -24.23 41.93
C ALA A 63 4.50 -23.99 43.46
N ALA A 64 4.00 -22.85 43.95
CA ALA A 64 3.22 -22.69 45.21
C ALA A 64 3.19 -21.22 45.72
N GLY A 65 2.02 -20.77 46.22
CA GLY A 65 1.95 -19.92 47.42
C GLY A 65 1.35 -18.50 47.28
N LEU A 66 0.09 -18.36 47.72
CA LEU A 66 -0.60 -17.10 48.07
C LEU A 66 0.01 -16.45 49.33
N THR A 67 0.09 -15.11 49.40
CA THR A 67 -0.47 -14.28 50.50
C THR A 67 -0.38 -12.76 50.20
N LEU A 68 -1.36 -12.02 50.75
CA LEU A 68 -1.68 -10.61 50.56
C LEU A 68 -0.85 -9.63 51.43
N SER A 69 -0.74 -8.40 50.91
CA SER A 69 -0.71 -7.08 51.59
C SER A 69 0.58 -6.46 52.16
N GLY A 70 0.97 -5.34 51.52
CA GLY A 70 1.66 -4.16 52.09
C GLY A 70 3.16 -4.02 51.77
N PRO A 71 3.75 -2.80 51.72
CA PRO A 71 3.23 -1.45 51.45
C PRO A 71 3.50 -1.02 49.99
N SER A 72 2.81 0.03 49.51
CA SER A 72 3.10 0.65 48.21
C SER A 72 4.55 1.12 48.15
N ALA A 73 5.41 0.30 47.55
CA ALA A 73 6.68 0.73 47.06
C ALA A 73 6.38 1.80 46.00
N ARG A 74 6.71 3.05 46.34
CA ARG A 74 6.91 4.11 45.38
C ARG A 74 7.85 3.52 44.34
N ALA A 75 7.31 3.14 43.18
CA ALA A 75 8.10 2.67 42.07
C ALA A 75 9.15 3.75 41.85
N ALA A 76 10.39 3.45 42.19
CA ALA A 76 11.50 4.25 41.74
C ALA A 76 11.31 4.34 40.24
N ASN A 77 11.14 5.56 39.72
CA ASN A 77 11.28 5.82 38.30
C ASN A 77 12.64 5.24 37.92
N LYS A 78 12.66 3.99 37.46
CA LYS A 78 13.79 3.50 36.69
C LYS A 78 13.88 4.50 35.54
N PRO A 79 15.05 5.13 35.33
CA PRO A 79 15.22 5.89 34.11
C PRO A 79 14.83 4.95 32.98
N VAL A 80 13.96 5.41 32.08
CA VAL A 80 13.64 4.69 30.85
C VAL A 80 14.99 4.37 30.23
N VAL A 81 15.40 3.11 30.34
CA VAL A 81 16.64 2.62 29.74
C VAL A 81 16.45 2.86 28.25
N GLY A 82 17.43 3.54 27.66
CA GLY A 82 17.31 4.19 26.38
C GLY A 82 16.80 3.28 25.26
N LEU A 83 16.35 3.95 24.20
CA LEU A 83 16.13 3.41 22.84
C LEU A 83 17.38 2.75 22.20
N ASP A 84 18.38 2.37 23.00
CA ASP A 84 19.56 1.66 22.54
C ASP A 84 19.19 0.19 22.38
N SER A 85 18.63 -0.13 21.21
CA SER A 85 18.65 -1.49 20.71
C SER A 85 20.08 -1.98 20.59
N ARG A 86 20.29 -3.27 20.89
CA ARG A 86 21.57 -3.95 20.66
C ARG A 86 21.98 -4.00 19.19
N TYR A 87 21.04 -3.70 18.30
CA TYR A 87 21.23 -3.62 16.85
C TYR A 87 20.92 -2.21 16.32
N GLY A 88 21.66 -1.81 15.28
CA GLY A 88 21.43 -0.63 14.47
C GLY A 88 21.60 -0.93 12.98
N ILE A 89 21.73 0.12 12.16
CA ILE A 89 21.77 -0.03 10.70
C ILE A 89 22.86 -0.97 10.19
N ASN A 90 23.99 -1.06 10.89
CA ASN A 90 25.12 -1.91 10.50
C ASN A 90 24.85 -3.40 10.68
N ASP A 91 23.80 -3.77 11.43
CA ASP A 91 23.40 -5.16 11.64
C ASP A 91 22.45 -5.66 10.55
N LEU A 92 21.84 -4.76 9.76
CA LEU A 92 21.08 -5.12 8.58
C LEU A 92 22.00 -5.23 7.36
N ASP A 93 21.99 -6.38 6.70
CA ASP A 93 22.59 -6.48 5.37
C ASP A 93 21.70 -5.79 4.34
N LEU A 94 21.97 -4.50 4.10
CA LEU A 94 21.37 -3.73 3.01
C LEU A 94 22.32 -3.60 1.81
N SER A 95 23.45 -4.31 1.81
CA SER A 95 24.50 -4.15 0.80
C SER A 95 24.13 -4.83 -0.52
N THR A 96 23.48 -5.99 -0.46
CA THR A 96 23.06 -6.77 -1.63
C THR A 96 21.60 -6.50 -2.01
N PRO A 97 21.24 -6.52 -3.31
CA PRO A 97 19.84 -6.46 -3.74
C PRO A 97 18.95 -7.54 -3.09
N GLU A 98 19.46 -8.75 -2.93
CA GLU A 98 18.74 -9.91 -2.40
C GLU A 98 18.42 -9.75 -0.92
N ALA A 99 19.41 -9.31 -0.11
CA ALA A 99 19.19 -9.06 1.30
C ALA A 99 18.25 -7.87 1.53
N ARG A 100 18.38 -6.79 0.74
CA ARG A 100 17.43 -5.66 0.77
C ARG A 100 16.00 -6.12 0.46
N SER A 101 15.81 -6.88 -0.62
CA SER A 101 14.50 -7.39 -1.01
C SER A 101 13.91 -8.30 0.08
N SER A 102 14.73 -9.15 0.70
CA SER A 102 14.30 -10.02 1.79
C SER A 102 13.85 -9.22 3.02
N ILE A 103 14.60 -8.18 3.41
CA ILE A 103 14.23 -7.29 4.52
C ILE A 103 12.92 -6.55 4.21
N ILE A 104 12.79 -5.96 3.01
CA ILE A 104 11.56 -5.29 2.57
C ILE A 104 10.38 -6.25 2.65
N THR A 105 10.52 -7.45 2.09
CA THR A 105 9.46 -8.47 2.06
C THR A 105 9.08 -8.94 3.45
N LYS A 106 10.06 -9.20 4.33
CA LYS A 106 9.82 -9.63 5.71
C LYS A 106 9.08 -8.57 6.55
N VAL A 107 9.35 -7.28 6.31
CA VAL A 107 8.69 -6.16 7.01
C VAL A 107 7.29 -5.90 6.44
N MET A 108 7.10 -6.02 5.12
CA MET A 108 5.80 -5.76 4.49
C MET A 108 4.82 -6.92 4.62
N GLY A 109 5.33 -8.14 4.77
CA GLY A 109 4.56 -9.37 4.72
C GLY A 109 5.40 -10.53 5.22
N SER A 110 5.73 -11.51 4.37
CA SER A 110 6.48 -12.69 4.79
C SER A 110 7.51 -13.15 3.76
N ILE A 111 8.68 -13.59 4.25
CA ILE A 111 9.69 -14.36 3.49
C ILE A 111 9.48 -15.88 3.60
N GLY A 112 8.32 -16.33 4.06
CA GLY A 112 7.90 -17.74 4.16
C GLY A 112 6.87 -18.13 3.10
N THR A 113 6.13 -19.21 3.39
CA THR A 113 4.90 -19.57 2.65
C THR A 113 3.76 -19.62 3.65
N GLU A 114 3.01 -18.52 3.72
CA GLU A 114 1.96 -18.31 4.72
C GLU A 114 1.03 -17.16 4.32
N ASP A 115 -0.09 -17.08 5.02
CA ASP A 115 -1.01 -15.96 4.91
C ASP A 115 -0.70 -14.94 6.01
N THR A 116 -0.61 -13.67 5.64
CA THR A 116 -0.46 -12.55 6.57
C THR A 116 -1.69 -11.66 6.52
N HIS A 117 -2.08 -11.15 7.68
CA HIS A 117 -3.24 -10.29 7.84
C HIS A 117 -2.80 -8.90 8.31
N ALA A 118 -3.53 -7.87 7.87
CA ALA A 118 -3.34 -6.52 8.36
C ALA A 118 -4.67 -5.79 8.48
N PHE A 119 -4.73 -4.86 9.43
CA PHE A 119 -5.83 -3.92 9.57
C PHE A 119 -5.29 -2.50 9.45
N MET A 120 -6.04 -1.64 8.77
CA MET A 120 -5.75 -0.23 8.66
C MET A 120 -7.02 0.59 8.88
N ARG A 121 -6.88 1.66 9.64
CA ARG A 121 -7.91 2.70 9.83
C ARG A 121 -7.59 3.89 8.94
N PHE A 122 -8.54 4.27 8.10
CA PHE A 122 -8.42 5.38 7.17
C PHE A 122 -9.29 6.54 7.60
N HIS A 123 -8.78 7.76 7.44
CA HIS A 123 -9.57 8.98 7.47
C HIS A 123 -9.45 9.68 6.11
N ILE A 124 -10.61 9.89 5.48
CA ILE A 124 -10.72 10.45 4.14
C ILE A 124 -11.16 11.91 4.27
N TYR A 125 -10.44 12.79 3.58
CA TYR A 125 -10.69 14.22 3.56
C TYR A 125 -10.84 14.72 2.11
N GLY A 126 -11.66 15.74 1.91
CA GLY A 126 -11.70 16.51 0.69
C GLY A 126 -10.60 17.57 0.70
N TYR A 127 -9.69 17.52 -0.27
CA TYR A 127 -8.73 18.58 -0.57
C TYR A 127 -9.22 19.39 -1.78
N LEU A 128 -9.83 20.55 -1.52
CA LEU A 128 -10.49 21.39 -2.53
C LEU A 128 -9.54 22.44 -3.14
N GLY A 129 -8.43 22.74 -2.44
CA GLY A 129 -7.40 23.68 -2.89
C GLY A 129 -7.63 25.14 -2.50
N ASP A 130 -8.84 25.52 -2.08
CA ASP A 130 -9.22 26.88 -1.68
C ASP A 130 -9.52 27.04 -0.18
N ARG A 131 -9.49 25.94 0.58
CA ARG A 131 -9.77 25.88 2.02
C ARG A 131 -9.04 24.72 2.69
N SER A 132 -9.10 24.69 4.03
CA SER A 132 -8.62 23.55 4.82
C SER A 132 -9.35 22.25 4.43
N LEU A 133 -8.69 21.12 4.72
CA LEU A 133 -9.25 19.78 4.49
C LEU A 133 -10.65 19.64 5.11
N VAL A 134 -11.58 19.06 4.34
CA VAL A 134 -12.95 18.79 4.79
C VAL A 134 -13.05 17.32 5.20
N PRO A 135 -13.33 16.98 6.47
CA PRO A 135 -13.59 15.59 6.87
C PRO A 135 -14.77 15.02 6.08
N LEU A 136 -14.60 13.84 5.45
CA LEU A 136 -15.66 13.19 4.68
C LEU A 136 -16.23 12.01 5.47
N PHE A 137 -15.42 10.96 5.67
CA PHE A 137 -15.76 9.74 6.38
C PHE A 137 -14.48 8.98 6.76
N SER A 138 -14.62 7.88 7.48
CA SER A 138 -13.52 6.95 7.78
C SER A 138 -13.77 5.61 7.12
N MET A 139 -12.76 4.75 7.07
CA MET A 139 -12.88 3.40 6.55
C MET A 139 -12.09 2.44 7.43
N ASN A 140 -12.72 1.31 7.75
CA ASN A 140 -12.06 0.16 8.32
C ASN A 140 -11.65 -0.75 7.16
N ASN A 141 -10.35 -1.01 7.04
CA ASN A 141 -9.76 -1.71 5.90
C ASN A 141 -9.02 -2.95 6.37
N TYR A 142 -9.21 -4.05 5.67
CA TYR A 142 -8.63 -5.34 6.00
C TYR A 142 -7.89 -5.91 4.80
N LEU A 143 -6.71 -6.47 5.06
CA LEU A 143 -5.87 -7.06 4.03
C LEU A 143 -5.58 -8.53 4.39
N VAL A 144 -5.74 -9.39 3.38
CA VAL A 144 -5.23 -10.77 3.41
C VAL A 144 -4.19 -10.88 2.29
N GLN A 145 -3.01 -11.38 2.65
CA GLN A 145 -1.88 -11.51 1.73
C GLN A 145 -1.32 -12.91 1.80
N LYS A 146 -1.38 -13.63 0.68
CA LYS A 146 -0.84 -14.99 0.56
C LYS A 146 0.56 -14.91 -0.01
N TRP A 147 1.56 -15.19 0.80
CA TRP A 147 2.98 -15.09 0.43
C TRP A 147 3.54 -16.45 0.09
N LYS A 148 4.47 -16.47 -0.87
CA LYS A 148 5.25 -17.65 -1.22
C LYS A 148 6.67 -17.25 -1.59
N LEU A 149 7.62 -17.63 -0.75
CA LEU A 149 9.04 -17.55 -1.07
C LEU A 149 9.35 -18.44 -2.29
N ILE A 150 9.94 -17.85 -3.32
CA ILE A 150 10.43 -18.57 -4.49
C ILE A 150 11.90 -18.93 -4.31
N GLU A 151 12.70 -17.95 -3.94
CA GLU A 151 14.13 -18.06 -3.64
C GLU A 151 14.56 -16.86 -2.79
N PRO A 152 15.77 -16.85 -2.18
CA PRO A 152 16.22 -15.72 -1.37
C PRO A 152 16.10 -14.38 -2.11
N GLY A 153 15.38 -13.43 -1.52
CA GLY A 153 15.11 -12.11 -2.12
C GLY A 153 13.97 -12.06 -3.14
N THR A 154 13.36 -13.20 -3.49
CA THR A 154 12.25 -13.28 -4.45
C THR A 154 11.01 -13.95 -3.85
N SER A 155 9.90 -13.24 -3.77
CA SER A 155 8.64 -13.75 -3.24
C SER A 155 7.45 -13.38 -4.12
N GLU A 156 6.52 -14.32 -4.25
CA GLU A 156 5.21 -14.11 -4.87
C GLU A 156 4.20 -13.70 -3.79
N LEU A 157 3.31 -12.77 -4.14
CA LEU A 157 2.21 -12.31 -3.32
C LEU A 157 0.90 -12.42 -4.09
N ARG A 158 -0.14 -12.96 -3.45
CA ARG A 158 -1.53 -12.74 -3.85
C ARG A 158 -2.23 -11.87 -2.81
N HIS A 159 -2.69 -10.71 -3.24
CA HIS A 159 -3.21 -9.66 -2.38
C HIS A 159 -4.72 -9.53 -2.49
N TYR A 160 -5.39 -9.46 -1.34
CA TYR A 160 -6.80 -9.22 -1.18
C TYR A 160 -7.00 -8.10 -0.17
N GLU A 161 -7.87 -7.16 -0.50
CA GLU A 161 -8.14 -5.99 0.32
C GLU A 161 -9.61 -5.62 0.20
N VAL A 162 -10.22 -5.35 1.34
CA VAL A 162 -11.59 -4.83 1.41
C VAL A 162 -11.65 -3.72 2.45
N GLY A 163 -12.64 -2.85 2.32
CA GLY A 163 -12.94 -1.87 3.33
C GLY A 163 -14.40 -1.48 3.33
N TYR A 164 -14.90 -1.09 4.50
CA TYR A 164 -16.21 -0.49 4.62
C TYR A 164 -16.15 0.90 5.24
N TYR A 165 -16.97 1.79 4.70
CA TYR A 165 -17.03 3.18 5.15
C TYR A 165 -17.81 3.34 6.45
N CYS A 166 -17.37 4.28 7.28
CA CYS A 166 -17.99 4.66 8.55
C CYS A 166 -18.16 6.17 8.65
N GLU A 167 -19.05 6.64 9.53
CA GLU A 167 -19.06 8.05 9.92
C GLU A 167 -17.66 8.48 10.38
N PHE A 168 -17.29 9.73 10.11
CA PHE A 168 -15.94 10.21 10.35
C PHE A 168 -15.52 9.98 11.82
N ASP A 169 -14.39 9.28 11.99
CA ASP A 169 -13.80 8.96 13.28
C ASP A 169 -14.67 8.09 14.21
N THR A 170 -15.53 7.24 13.65
CA THR A 170 -16.32 6.24 14.40
C THR A 170 -16.29 4.86 13.73
N ASP A 171 -16.78 3.83 14.40
CA ASP A 171 -17.02 2.51 13.79
C ASP A 171 -18.48 2.32 13.35
N ASN A 172 -19.24 3.40 13.21
CA ASN A 172 -20.63 3.38 12.73
C ASN A 172 -20.63 3.28 11.20
N PRO A 173 -21.02 2.13 10.61
CA PRO A 173 -20.93 1.94 9.18
C PRO A 173 -21.95 2.80 8.43
N ILE A 174 -21.57 3.30 7.25
CA ILE A 174 -22.44 4.09 6.37
C ILE A 174 -22.54 3.44 4.99
N THR A 175 -23.76 3.42 4.45
CA THR A 175 -24.03 3.02 3.05
C THR A 175 -24.55 4.18 2.22
N HIS A 176 -25.08 5.22 2.88
CA HIS A 176 -25.48 6.48 2.29
C HIS A 176 -24.77 7.61 3.04
N TRP A 177 -24.30 8.60 2.30
CA TRP A 177 -23.54 9.71 2.86
C TRP A 177 -23.95 11.02 2.21
N THR A 178 -24.18 12.04 3.03
CA THR A 178 -24.43 13.41 2.55
C THR A 178 -23.10 14.13 2.41
N ASN A 179 -22.73 14.44 1.18
CA ASN A 179 -21.51 15.17 0.89
C ASN A 179 -21.57 16.59 1.49
N PRO A 180 -20.68 16.95 2.44
CA PRO A 180 -20.74 18.24 3.14
C PRO A 180 -20.34 19.43 2.26
N VAL A 181 -19.79 19.17 1.07
CA VAL A 181 -19.41 20.20 0.09
C VAL A 181 -20.54 20.46 -0.89
N THR A 182 -21.21 19.42 -1.38
CA THR A 182 -22.24 19.55 -2.43
C THR A 182 -23.68 19.46 -1.92
N GLY A 183 -23.88 18.96 -0.69
CA GLY A 183 -25.21 18.68 -0.12
C GLY A 183 -25.90 17.45 -0.72
N LYS A 184 -25.31 16.80 -1.74
CA LYS A 184 -25.86 15.61 -2.38
C LYS A 184 -25.73 14.41 -1.43
N THR A 185 -26.79 13.61 -1.31
CA THR A 185 -26.70 12.30 -0.65
C THR A 185 -26.43 11.24 -1.71
N VAL A 186 -25.40 10.44 -1.50
CA VAL A 186 -24.92 9.40 -2.41
C VAL A 186 -24.90 8.05 -1.72
N GLU A 187 -25.13 6.98 -2.47
CA GLU A 187 -24.80 5.62 -2.04
C GLU A 187 -23.30 5.40 -2.19
N LEU A 188 -22.66 4.80 -1.19
CA LEU A 188 -21.23 4.49 -1.22
C LEU A 188 -21.01 3.04 -1.64
N GLU A 189 -20.09 2.84 -2.59
CA GLU A 189 -19.60 1.52 -2.96
C GLU A 189 -18.50 1.09 -1.99
N GLN A 190 -18.61 -0.09 -1.38
CA GLN A 190 -17.59 -0.56 -0.45
C GLN A 190 -16.28 -0.87 -1.19
N PHE A 191 -15.16 -0.68 -0.51
CA PHE A 191 -13.85 -0.86 -1.11
C PHE A 191 -13.55 -2.35 -1.33
N VAL A 192 -13.08 -2.69 -2.54
CA VAL A 192 -12.65 -4.04 -2.89
C VAL A 192 -11.50 -3.99 -3.89
N LEU A 193 -10.44 -4.74 -3.60
CA LEU A 193 -9.30 -4.95 -4.47
C LEU A 193 -8.75 -6.37 -4.27
N GLY A 194 -8.81 -7.20 -5.30
CA GLY A 194 -8.20 -8.53 -5.23
C GLY A 194 -8.92 -9.60 -6.06
N PRO A 195 -8.32 -10.79 -6.23
CA PRO A 195 -6.90 -11.07 -5.99
C PRO A 195 -5.99 -10.28 -6.94
N ILE A 196 -4.94 -9.64 -6.41
CA ILE A 196 -3.88 -9.03 -7.22
C ILE A 196 -2.58 -9.78 -7.00
N GLY A 197 -2.02 -10.33 -8.08
CA GLY A 197 -0.70 -10.95 -8.07
C GLY A 197 0.41 -9.90 -8.08
N ARG A 198 1.42 -10.06 -7.22
CA ARG A 198 2.66 -9.26 -7.24
C ARG A 198 3.87 -10.17 -7.07
N MET A 199 5.03 -9.71 -7.54
CA MET A 199 6.31 -10.36 -7.30
C MET A 199 7.31 -9.35 -6.76
N TYR A 200 7.89 -9.65 -5.62
CA TYR A 200 8.97 -8.87 -5.01
C TYR A 200 10.28 -9.52 -5.42
N THR A 201 11.17 -8.78 -6.05
CA THR A 201 12.46 -9.29 -6.56
C THR A 201 13.60 -8.35 -6.16
N PRO A 202 14.86 -8.81 -6.22
CA PRO A 202 16.02 -7.94 -6.00
C PRO A 202 16.10 -6.76 -6.98
N GLN A 203 15.43 -6.85 -8.14
CA GLN A 203 15.40 -5.81 -9.17
C GLN A 203 14.21 -4.83 -9.02
N GLY A 204 13.25 -5.13 -8.15
CA GLY A 204 12.07 -4.29 -7.94
C GLY A 204 10.79 -5.12 -7.77
N ILE A 205 9.65 -4.42 -7.77
CA ILE A 205 8.33 -5.04 -7.62
C ILE A 205 7.66 -5.11 -8.98
N ILE A 206 7.18 -6.30 -9.33
CA ILE A 206 6.37 -6.54 -10.53
C ILE A 206 4.92 -6.65 -10.08
N ALA A 207 4.07 -5.75 -10.56
CA ALA A 207 2.64 -5.74 -10.26
C ALA A 207 1.84 -5.30 -11.49
N PRO A 208 0.63 -5.82 -11.71
CA PRO A 208 -0.30 -5.26 -12.69
C PRO A 208 -0.85 -3.93 -12.19
N GLY A 209 -0.98 -2.95 -13.07
CA GLY A 209 -1.54 -1.64 -12.75
C GLY A 209 -0.59 -0.78 -11.90
N ILE A 210 -1.08 -0.33 -10.74
CA ILE A 210 -0.40 0.61 -9.85
C ILE A 210 0.71 -0.14 -9.09
N ALA A 211 1.93 -0.09 -9.62
CA ALA A 211 3.07 -0.76 -9.02
C ALA A 211 3.73 0.12 -7.94
N PRO A 212 3.97 -0.39 -6.73
CA PRO A 212 4.73 0.35 -5.74
C PRO A 212 6.20 0.43 -6.14
N ASN A 213 6.73 1.65 -6.11
CA ASN A 213 8.14 1.96 -6.25
C ASN A 213 8.78 2.02 -4.84
N PRO A 214 9.64 1.06 -4.48
CA PRO A 214 10.35 1.10 -3.20
C PRO A 214 11.23 2.34 -3.08
N LEU A 215 11.19 2.97 -1.91
CA LEU A 215 12.10 4.05 -1.55
C LEU A 215 13.22 3.51 -0.65
N ARG A 216 14.19 4.37 -0.31
CA ARG A 216 15.33 3.97 0.52
C ARG A 216 14.85 3.47 1.89
N VAL A 217 15.24 2.25 2.26
CA VAL A 217 15.08 1.74 3.63
C VAL A 217 15.94 2.57 4.58
N ASN A 218 15.35 3.00 5.69
CA ASN A 218 16.07 3.77 6.72
C ASN A 218 16.02 3.02 8.05
N VAL A 219 17.01 3.25 8.90
CA VAL A 219 16.99 2.83 10.30
C VAL A 219 17.13 4.07 11.16
N VAL A 220 16.22 4.24 12.12
CA VAL A 220 16.27 5.33 13.11
C VAL A 220 16.11 4.70 14.48
N GLY A 221 17.14 4.82 15.32
CA GLY A 221 17.21 4.09 16.58
C GLY A 221 17.10 2.58 16.35
N ASN A 222 16.12 1.96 16.99
CA ASN A 222 15.84 0.52 16.90
C ASN A 222 14.79 0.13 15.85
N ARG A 223 14.38 1.05 14.97
CA ARG A 223 13.31 0.79 13.99
C ARG A 223 13.81 0.82 12.56
N VAL A 224 13.35 -0.15 11.78
CA VAL A 224 13.51 -0.21 10.33
C VAL A 224 12.28 0.42 9.69
N PHE A 225 12.49 1.33 8.74
CA PHE A 225 11.45 1.98 7.95
C PHE A 225 11.57 1.55 6.51
N VAL A 226 10.49 0.98 5.97
CA VAL A 226 10.37 0.51 4.59
C VAL A 226 9.32 1.37 3.88
N PRO A 227 9.74 2.51 3.30
CA PRO A 227 8.85 3.37 2.52
C PRO A 227 8.72 2.90 1.07
N ALA A 228 7.56 3.13 0.47
CA ALA A 228 7.35 3.02 -0.97
C ALA A 228 6.24 3.98 -1.42
N GLN A 229 6.17 4.22 -2.73
CA GLN A 229 5.16 5.09 -3.32
C GLN A 229 4.72 4.60 -4.69
N SER A 230 3.50 4.93 -5.08
CA SER A 230 2.99 4.79 -6.45
C SER A 230 2.44 6.14 -6.88
N LEU A 231 2.93 6.67 -7.99
CA LEU A 231 2.54 7.97 -8.52
C LEU A 231 2.09 7.74 -9.96
N GLU A 232 0.79 7.55 -10.14
CA GLU A 232 0.23 7.06 -11.40
C GLU A 232 -0.76 8.06 -12.00
N THR A 233 -0.85 8.02 -13.33
CA THR A 233 -1.80 8.82 -14.09
C THR A 233 -2.35 7.98 -15.22
N PHE A 234 -3.68 7.93 -15.35
CA PHE A 234 -4.35 7.12 -16.36
C PHE A 234 -5.65 7.78 -16.83
N PRO A 235 -6.18 7.41 -18.02
CA PRO A 235 -7.45 7.93 -18.52
C PRO A 235 -8.61 7.62 -17.57
N ASN A 236 -9.53 8.57 -17.41
CA ASN A 236 -10.73 8.35 -16.61
C ASN A 236 -11.77 7.54 -17.41
N MET A 237 -12.22 6.41 -16.84
CA MET A 237 -13.31 5.61 -17.42
C MET A 237 -14.65 6.38 -17.42
N PHE A 238 -14.85 7.25 -16.41
CA PHE A 238 -15.96 8.18 -16.38
C PHE A 238 -15.55 9.47 -17.10
N THR A 239 -15.59 9.46 -18.44
CA THR A 239 -15.22 10.63 -19.24
C THR A 239 -16.16 11.81 -18.97
N PRO A 240 -15.68 13.07 -19.02
CA PRO A 240 -16.54 14.25 -18.84
C PRO A 240 -17.71 14.31 -19.83
N GLU A 241 -17.50 13.83 -21.05
CA GLU A 241 -18.50 13.85 -22.13
C GLU A 241 -19.61 12.82 -21.89
N GLU A 242 -19.26 11.60 -21.46
CA GLU A 242 -20.24 10.53 -21.26
C GLU A 242 -20.87 10.56 -19.85
N PHE A 243 -20.14 11.05 -18.84
CA PHE A 243 -20.51 11.02 -17.42
C PHE A 243 -20.21 12.34 -16.67
N PRO A 244 -20.80 13.48 -17.06
CA PRO A 244 -20.45 14.79 -16.50
C PRO A 244 -20.61 14.90 -14.98
N GLU A 245 -21.59 14.22 -14.37
CA GLU A 245 -21.85 14.26 -12.92
C GLU A 245 -20.93 13.33 -12.09
N LEU A 246 -20.32 12.33 -12.73
CA LEU A 246 -19.48 11.32 -12.07
C LEU A 246 -18.00 11.52 -12.37
N SER A 247 -17.68 12.26 -13.44
CA SER A 247 -16.31 12.46 -13.89
C SER A 247 -15.57 13.47 -13.02
N SER A 248 -14.41 13.07 -12.51
CA SER A 248 -13.43 13.99 -11.90
C SER A 248 -12.54 14.71 -12.92
N GLY A 249 -12.91 14.69 -14.21
CA GLY A 249 -12.09 15.15 -15.33
C GLY A 249 -11.60 14.02 -16.24
N PRO A 250 -10.89 14.34 -17.34
CA PRO A 250 -10.48 13.35 -18.34
C PRO A 250 -9.37 12.39 -17.85
N THR A 251 -8.70 12.75 -16.77
CA THR A 251 -7.53 12.05 -16.24
C THR A 251 -7.70 11.75 -14.75
N ILE A 252 -7.37 10.53 -14.35
CA ILE A 252 -7.24 10.15 -12.95
C ILE A 252 -5.79 10.29 -12.51
N PHE A 253 -5.60 10.91 -11.35
CA PHE A 253 -4.33 10.98 -10.66
C PHE A 253 -4.41 10.11 -9.41
N TRP A 254 -3.46 9.19 -9.26
CA TRP A 254 -3.39 8.28 -8.12
C TRP A 254 -2.02 8.33 -7.49
N ASP A 255 -1.92 9.01 -6.35
CA ASP A 255 -0.70 9.08 -5.57
C ASP A 255 -0.93 8.34 -4.25
N SER A 256 -0.16 7.28 -4.01
CA SER A 256 -0.19 6.51 -2.78
C SER A 256 1.22 6.43 -2.22
N MET A 257 1.37 6.74 -0.94
CA MET A 257 2.63 6.72 -0.23
C MET A 257 2.43 5.96 1.05
N TYR A 258 3.29 4.98 1.34
CA TYR A 258 3.20 4.22 2.56
C TYR A 258 4.56 3.94 3.16
N THR A 259 4.58 3.69 4.45
CA THR A 259 5.75 3.30 5.22
C THR A 259 5.36 2.21 6.19
N PHE A 260 6.03 1.06 6.06
CA PHE A 260 6.02 0.03 7.09
C PHE A 260 7.15 0.33 8.07
N SER A 261 6.93 0.05 9.36
CA SER A 261 7.99 0.13 10.34
C SER A 261 7.95 -1.02 11.35
N ALA A 262 9.11 -1.60 11.62
CA ALA A 262 9.27 -2.76 12.49
C ALA A 262 10.49 -2.59 13.40
N ASN A 263 10.52 -3.30 14.53
CA ASN A 263 11.72 -3.32 15.36
C ASN A 263 12.82 -4.11 14.66
N ILE A 264 14.05 -3.60 14.71
CA ILE A 264 15.21 -4.24 14.09
C ILE A 264 15.48 -5.66 14.64
N GLU A 265 15.17 -5.89 15.92
CA GLU A 265 15.28 -7.21 16.55
C GLU A 265 14.39 -8.24 15.85
N ASP A 266 13.15 -7.87 15.52
CA ASP A 266 12.19 -8.75 14.84
C ASP A 266 12.60 -9.00 13.38
N VAL A 267 13.12 -7.97 12.71
CA VAL A 267 13.64 -8.08 11.33
C VAL A 267 14.83 -9.05 11.28
N LEU A 268 15.74 -8.97 12.25
CA LEU A 268 16.92 -9.83 12.34
C LEU A 268 16.65 -11.22 12.93
N ASN A 269 15.48 -11.44 13.55
CA ASN A 269 15.16 -12.71 14.19
C ASN A 269 14.95 -13.82 13.14
N PRO A 270 15.81 -14.84 13.05
CA PRO A 270 15.69 -15.91 12.06
C PRO A 270 14.48 -16.83 12.29
N GLU A 271 13.89 -16.82 13.49
CA GLU A 271 12.69 -17.60 13.82
C GLU A 271 11.40 -16.93 13.29
N LEU A 272 11.49 -15.68 12.81
CA LEU A 272 10.38 -14.96 12.22
C LEU A 272 10.52 -14.90 10.70
N THR A 273 9.49 -15.36 10.00
CA THR A 273 9.31 -15.21 8.55
C THR A 273 8.62 -13.88 8.20
N SER A 274 7.86 -13.32 9.14
CA SER A 274 7.22 -12.01 9.06
C SER A 274 7.60 -11.20 10.30
N ALA A 275 8.08 -9.96 10.11
CA ALA A 275 8.34 -9.05 11.22
C ALA A 275 7.06 -8.25 11.53
N PRO A 276 6.56 -8.23 12.78
CA PRO A 276 5.42 -7.39 13.14
C PRO A 276 5.70 -5.93 12.79
N ALA A 277 4.90 -5.37 11.88
CA ALA A 277 5.07 -4.01 11.40
C ALA A 277 3.83 -3.14 11.62
N GLU A 278 4.08 -1.88 11.93
CA GLU A 278 3.11 -0.80 11.84
C GLU A 278 3.08 -0.26 10.42
N ILE A 279 1.90 0.16 9.98
CA ILE A 279 1.64 0.65 8.63
C ILE A 279 1.13 2.08 8.73
N HIS A 280 1.76 2.98 8.00
CA HIS A 280 1.26 4.32 7.75
C HIS A 280 1.10 4.52 6.26
N MET A 281 -0.05 5.01 5.82
CA MET A 281 -0.27 5.32 4.41
C MET A 281 -0.99 6.66 4.25
N GLN A 282 -0.60 7.40 3.22
CA GLN A 282 -1.26 8.60 2.74
C GLN A 282 -1.58 8.43 1.26
N ASN A 283 -2.80 8.78 0.87
CA ASN A 283 -3.18 8.81 -0.54
C ASN A 283 -3.63 10.22 -0.89
N MET A 284 -3.31 10.64 -2.11
CA MET A 284 -3.99 11.73 -2.80
C MET A 284 -4.52 11.15 -4.09
N THR A 285 -5.84 11.11 -4.27
CA THR A 285 -6.46 10.50 -5.46
C THR A 285 -7.51 11.43 -6.04
N SER A 286 -7.73 11.40 -7.35
CA SER A 286 -8.92 12.04 -7.93
C SER A 286 -10.19 11.58 -7.23
N TRP A 287 -11.24 12.40 -7.27
CA TRP A 287 -12.53 12.04 -6.68
C TRP A 287 -13.03 10.70 -7.19
N GLN A 288 -13.48 9.84 -6.27
CA GLN A 288 -14.20 8.66 -6.67
C GLN A 288 -15.57 9.07 -7.27
N PRO A 289 -16.01 8.43 -8.36
CA PRO A 289 -17.27 8.75 -9.04
C PRO A 289 -18.49 8.80 -8.11
N PHE A 290 -18.54 7.90 -7.12
CA PHE A 290 -19.64 7.77 -6.17
C PHE A 290 -19.56 8.72 -4.97
N PHE A 291 -18.56 9.61 -4.88
CA PHE A 291 -18.51 10.62 -3.80
C PHE A 291 -19.36 11.87 -4.09
N GLY A 292 -19.96 12.00 -5.28
CA GLY A 292 -20.85 13.12 -5.58
C GLY A 292 -20.16 14.49 -5.69
N PHE A 293 -18.84 14.50 -6.00
CA PHE A 293 -18.09 15.72 -6.34
C PHE A 293 -18.16 16.07 -7.83
N GLY A 294 -18.33 15.07 -8.71
CA GLY A 294 -18.24 15.26 -10.16
C GLY A 294 -16.93 15.97 -10.53
N ASN A 295 -17.04 17.03 -11.34
CA ASN A 295 -15.90 17.79 -11.85
C ASN A 295 -15.41 18.91 -10.92
N LEU A 296 -15.89 18.96 -9.66
CA LEU A 296 -15.42 19.96 -8.71
C LEU A 296 -13.89 19.90 -8.56
N PRO A 297 -13.19 21.05 -8.53
CA PRO A 297 -11.76 21.07 -8.29
C PRO A 297 -11.40 20.37 -6.98
N GLY A 298 -10.33 19.58 -7.01
CA GLY A 298 -9.76 18.94 -5.84
C GLY A 298 -9.56 17.44 -5.98
N ARG A 299 -9.17 16.82 -4.86
CA ARG A 299 -8.79 15.40 -4.74
C ARG A 299 -9.12 14.90 -3.34
N SER A 300 -9.30 13.59 -3.17
CA SER A 300 -9.37 12.99 -1.84
C SER A 300 -7.97 12.85 -1.26
N MET A 301 -7.77 13.42 -0.09
CA MET A 301 -6.59 13.23 0.74
C MET A 301 -6.93 12.21 1.82
N VAL A 302 -6.11 11.18 1.95
CA VAL A 302 -6.29 10.10 2.91
C VAL A 302 -5.09 10.08 3.84
N ARG A 303 -5.33 9.87 5.13
CA ARG A 303 -4.32 9.37 6.06
C ARG A 303 -4.80 8.07 6.67
N SER A 304 -3.90 7.15 6.92
CA SER A 304 -4.21 5.90 7.58
C SER A 304 -3.08 5.45 8.49
N TRP A 305 -3.46 4.57 9.41
CA TRP A 305 -2.56 3.91 10.34
C TRP A 305 -3.08 2.49 10.59
N GLY A 306 -2.17 1.57 10.89
CA GLY A 306 -2.52 0.16 11.07
C GLY A 306 -1.33 -0.70 11.44
N CYS A 307 -1.52 -2.00 11.41
CA CYS A 307 -0.46 -2.97 11.66
C CYS A 307 -0.82 -4.35 11.09
N ASN A 308 0.18 -5.23 11.02
CA ASN A 308 -0.06 -6.66 10.89
C ASN A 308 -0.78 -7.20 12.13
N ILE A 309 -1.72 -8.11 11.92
CA ILE A 309 -2.50 -8.76 12.98
C ILE A 309 -2.51 -10.27 12.78
N SER A 310 -2.86 -11.02 13.83
CA SER A 310 -2.83 -12.50 13.81
C SER A 310 -3.95 -13.15 12.99
N GLY A 311 -4.93 -12.38 12.53
CA GLY A 311 -6.09 -12.87 11.79
C GLY A 311 -7.36 -12.11 12.14
N PHE A 312 -8.52 -12.63 11.71
CA PHE A 312 -9.82 -11.97 11.91
C PHE A 312 -10.23 -11.84 13.38
N ASP A 313 -9.76 -12.74 14.25
CA ASP A 313 -10.07 -12.73 15.69
C ASP A 313 -9.36 -11.60 16.45
N ALA A 314 -8.37 -10.94 15.84
CA ALA A 314 -7.70 -9.78 16.41
C ALA A 314 -8.49 -8.48 16.26
N LEU A 315 -9.56 -8.49 15.45
CA LEU A 315 -10.42 -7.33 15.26
C LEU A 315 -11.31 -7.10 16.48
N GLU A 316 -11.62 -5.83 16.73
CA GLU A 316 -12.66 -5.47 17.68
C GLU A 316 -14.03 -6.02 17.18
N PRO A 317 -14.90 -6.54 18.07
CA PRO A 317 -16.16 -7.19 17.68
C PRO A 317 -17.08 -6.38 16.74
N GLN A 318 -17.30 -5.08 16.99
CA GLN A 318 -18.07 -4.21 16.10
C GLN A 318 -17.37 -4.05 14.75
N VAL A 319 -16.04 -3.91 14.76
CA VAL A 319 -15.27 -3.80 13.51
C VAL A 319 -15.40 -5.07 12.66
N ARG A 320 -15.28 -6.25 13.29
CA ARG A 320 -15.47 -7.55 12.63
C ARG A 320 -16.88 -7.70 12.06
N ALA A 321 -17.90 -7.38 12.85
CA ALA A 321 -19.30 -7.44 12.40
C ALA A 321 -19.55 -6.54 11.17
N GLY A 322 -18.84 -5.42 11.07
CA GLY A 322 -18.82 -4.58 9.87
C GLY A 322 -18.32 -5.33 8.64
N PHE A 323 -17.15 -5.99 8.71
CA PHE A 323 -16.63 -6.78 7.59
C PHE A 323 -17.57 -7.94 7.22
N GLU A 324 -18.11 -8.66 8.22
CA GLU A 324 -19.07 -9.77 7.99
C GLU A 324 -20.33 -9.31 7.25
N LYS A 325 -20.77 -8.07 7.49
CA LYS A 325 -21.99 -7.52 6.88
C LYS A 325 -21.75 -6.89 5.51
N TYR A 326 -20.68 -6.10 5.37
CA TYR A 326 -20.50 -5.22 4.21
C TYR A 326 -19.51 -5.75 3.18
N THR A 327 -18.56 -6.58 3.60
CA THR A 327 -17.51 -7.14 2.74
C THR A 327 -17.15 -8.58 3.14
N PRO A 328 -18.13 -9.52 3.16
CA PRO A 328 -17.92 -10.87 3.68
C PRO A 328 -16.93 -11.71 2.87
N ASP A 329 -16.70 -11.35 1.60
CA ASP A 329 -15.83 -12.10 0.69
C ASP A 329 -14.37 -12.21 1.20
N ILE A 330 -13.94 -11.29 2.07
CA ILE A 330 -12.59 -11.33 2.66
C ILE A 330 -12.38 -12.56 3.56
N PHE A 331 -13.43 -13.14 4.13
CA PHE A 331 -13.34 -14.34 4.97
C PHE A 331 -13.15 -15.62 4.14
N GLU A 332 -13.42 -15.56 2.83
CA GLU A 332 -13.44 -16.71 1.92
C GLU A 332 -12.46 -16.54 0.75
N THR A 333 -11.30 -15.90 0.98
CA THR A 333 -10.32 -15.55 -0.07
C THR A 333 -9.82 -16.72 -0.92
N ASP A 334 -9.94 -17.96 -0.44
CA ASP A 334 -9.62 -19.18 -1.21
C ASP A 334 -10.57 -19.39 -2.40
N THR A 335 -11.80 -18.88 -2.31
CA THR A 335 -12.81 -18.99 -3.36
C THR A 335 -12.85 -17.77 -4.29
N TRP A 336 -12.17 -16.68 -3.91
CA TRP A 336 -12.12 -15.44 -4.67
C TRP A 336 -11.06 -15.54 -5.78
N ASN A 337 -11.52 -15.96 -6.97
CA ASN A 337 -10.67 -16.22 -8.13
C ASN A 337 -10.64 -15.08 -9.16
N ASP A 338 -11.73 -14.30 -9.25
CA ASP A 338 -11.85 -13.21 -10.22
C ASP A 338 -11.35 -11.90 -9.65
N VAL A 339 -10.53 -11.19 -10.42
CA VAL A 339 -10.04 -9.86 -10.04
C VAL A 339 -11.21 -8.90 -9.94
N ARG A 340 -11.41 -8.35 -8.74
CA ARG A 340 -12.35 -7.27 -8.46
C ARG A 340 -11.61 -5.99 -8.16
N PHE A 341 -12.18 -4.90 -8.63
CA PHE A 341 -11.73 -3.55 -8.37
C PHE A 341 -12.95 -2.64 -8.30
N ASP A 342 -13.18 -2.01 -7.15
CA ASP A 342 -14.37 -1.21 -6.84
C ASP A 342 -14.77 -0.23 -7.96
N SER A 343 -13.79 0.46 -8.54
CA SER A 343 -13.98 1.44 -9.60
C SER A 343 -14.50 0.82 -10.91
N MET A 344 -14.08 -0.41 -11.20
CA MET A 344 -14.54 -1.17 -12.37
C MET A 344 -15.92 -1.78 -12.12
N ASP A 345 -16.14 -2.35 -10.92
CA ASP A 345 -17.44 -2.88 -10.50
C ASP A 345 -18.50 -1.77 -10.58
N TYR A 346 -18.20 -0.58 -10.05
CA TYR A 346 -19.08 0.58 -10.13
C TYR A 346 -19.33 1.07 -11.55
N TYR A 347 -18.29 1.14 -12.39
CA TYR A 347 -18.45 1.51 -13.79
C TYR A 347 -19.41 0.56 -14.53
N ASN A 348 -19.27 -0.74 -14.34
CA ASN A 348 -20.15 -1.74 -14.94
C ASN A 348 -21.59 -1.62 -14.42
N LYS A 349 -21.79 -1.38 -13.12
CA LYS A 349 -23.10 -1.09 -12.52
C LYS A 349 -23.77 0.10 -13.22
N VAL A 350 -23.07 1.23 -13.33
CA VAL A 350 -23.61 2.45 -13.97
C VAL A 350 -23.95 2.21 -15.45
N LYS A 351 -23.10 1.50 -16.21
CA LYS A 351 -23.40 1.16 -17.62
C LYS A 351 -24.65 0.30 -17.75
N ALA A 352 -24.80 -0.72 -16.90
CA ALA A 352 -25.96 -1.60 -16.91
C ALA A 352 -27.26 -0.84 -16.60
N GLU A 353 -27.24 0.03 -15.58
CA GLU A 353 -28.40 0.87 -15.21
C GLU A 353 -28.80 1.83 -16.33
N ARG A 354 -27.84 2.43 -17.04
CA ARG A 354 -28.11 3.29 -18.19
C ARG A 354 -28.73 2.51 -19.36
N ALA A 355 -28.22 1.30 -19.63
CA ALA A 355 -28.74 0.45 -20.70
C ALA A 355 -30.18 -0.01 -20.41
N ALA A 356 -30.48 -0.38 -19.16
CA ALA A 356 -31.84 -0.74 -18.74
C ALA A 356 -32.83 0.43 -18.97
N LYS A 357 -32.48 1.65 -18.54
CA LYS A 357 -33.31 2.84 -18.74
C LYS A 357 -33.54 3.19 -20.21
N ALA A 358 -32.56 2.95 -21.09
CA ALA A 358 -32.67 3.19 -22.52
C ALA A 358 -33.49 2.11 -23.27
N GLY A 359 -33.66 0.91 -22.68
CA GLY A 359 -34.50 -0.14 -23.23
C GLY A 359 -35.97 -0.08 -22.79
N GLU A 360 -36.28 0.74 -21.79
CA GLU A 360 -37.64 1.01 -21.28
C GLU A 360 -38.30 2.23 -21.95
N SER A 361 -37.54 3.01 -22.72
CA SER A 361 -37.99 4.16 -23.52
C SER A 361 -38.17 3.79 -24.99
#